data_AF-A0A925N5E2-F1
#
_entry.id   AF-A0A925N5E2-F1
#
_cell.length_a   1.000
_cell.length_b   1.000
_cell.length_c   1.000
_cell.angle_alpha   90.00
_cell.angle_beta   90.00
_cell.angle_gamma   90.00
#
_symmetry.space_group_name_H-M   'P 1'
#
loop_
_entity.id
_entity.type
_entity.pdbx_description
1 polymer ?
#
loop_
_entity_poly.entity_id
_entity_poly.type
_entity_poly.pdbx_seq_one_letter_code
_entity_poly.pdbx_strand_id
1 'polypeptide(L)' 'VTVSVKDSVAFYDRNALRVREELETLARNEAPGIGADTVEALGPPANGEQRYAAWRCSR' A
#
# COMPACT_ATOMS: atom_id res chain seq x y z
N VAL A 1 -4.76 1.03 7.61
CA VAL A 1 -3.42 1.57 7.92
C VAL A 1 -3.00 2.48 6.79
N THR A 2 -2.49 3.66 7.07
CA THR A 2 -1.90 4.52 6.03
C THR A 2 -0.42 4.17 5.93
N VAL A 3 0.02 3.57 4.82
CA VAL A 3 1.44 3.33 4.55
C VAL A 3 1.92 4.35 3.52
N SER A 4 3.01 5.04 3.83
CA SER A 4 3.65 6.03 2.96
C SER A 4 5.06 5.53 2.62
N VAL A 5 5.38 5.36 1.34
CA VAL A 5 6.78 5.20 0.92
C VAL A 5 7.41 6.59 0.80
N LYS A 6 8.69 6.68 1.13
CA LYS A 6 9.47 7.90 0.91
C LYS A 6 9.62 8.09 -0.59
N ASP A 7 8.84 9.02 -1.15
CA ASP A 7 8.86 9.32 -2.57
C ASP A 7 10.27 9.72 -3.02
N SER A 8 10.80 8.99 -4.00
CA SER A 8 11.97 9.42 -4.77
C SER A 8 11.86 8.81 -6.16
N VAL A 9 10.80 9.16 -6.90
CA VAL A 9 10.76 8.90 -8.36
C VAL A 9 10.26 10.14 -9.07
N ALA A 10 11.13 11.16 -9.12
CA ALA A 10 10.86 12.45 -9.76
C ALA A 10 10.75 12.42 -11.30
N PHE A 11 10.78 11.27 -12.00
CA PHE A 11 10.96 11.27 -13.47
C PHE A 11 10.30 10.15 -14.30
N TYR A 12 9.35 9.36 -13.79
CA TYR A 12 8.78 8.27 -14.61
C TYR A 12 7.26 8.13 -14.49
N ASP A 13 6.56 8.89 -15.32
CA ASP A 13 5.12 8.78 -15.65
C ASP A 13 4.69 7.38 -16.16
N ARG A 14 5.59 6.38 -16.17
CA ARG A 14 5.37 5.04 -16.74
C ARG A 14 5.37 3.87 -15.74
N ASN A 15 5.57 4.09 -14.44
CA ASN A 15 5.74 2.99 -13.46
C ASN A 15 4.74 2.95 -12.30
N ALA A 16 3.54 3.55 -12.45
CA ALA A 16 2.50 3.52 -11.40
C ALA A 16 2.08 2.09 -10.99
N LEU A 17 2.16 1.12 -11.92
CA LEU A 17 1.88 -0.29 -11.62
C LEU A 17 2.90 -0.88 -10.64
N ARG A 18 4.19 -0.58 -10.83
CA ARG A 18 5.28 -1.10 -9.99
C ARG A 18 5.26 -0.48 -8.58
N VAL A 19 4.96 0.81 -8.50
CA VAL A 19 4.80 1.51 -7.20
C VAL A 19 3.65 0.92 -6.39
N ARG A 20 2.54 0.54 -7.03
CA ARG A 20 1.40 -0.11 -6.36
C ARG A 20 1.76 -1.49 -5.79
N GLU A 21 2.51 -2.30 -6.54
CA GLU A 21 2.91 -3.65 -6.09
C GLU A 21 3.84 -3.61 -4.88
N GLU A 22 4.81 -2.69 -4.87
CA GLU A 22 5.70 -2.50 -3.72
C GLU A 22 4.95 -1.96 -2.50
N LEU A 23 4.01 -1.03 -2.70
CA LEU A 23 3.14 -0.51 -1.64
C LEU A 23 2.22 -1.57 -1.05
N GLU A 24 1.68 -2.46 -1.89
CA GLU A 24 0.85 -3.58 -1.41
C GLU A 24 1.69 -4.57 -0.61
N THR A 25 2.91 -4.87 -1.07
CA THR A 25 3.84 -5.74 -0.36
C THR A 25 4.17 -5.17 1.02
N LEU A 26 4.46 -3.87 1.10
CA LEU A 26 4.70 -3.19 2.37
C LEU A 26 3.47 -3.24 3.28
N ALA A 27 2.28 -2.94 2.76
CA ALA A 27 1.04 -2.99 3.53
C ALA A 27 0.75 -4.39 4.11
N ARG A 28 1.04 -5.46 3.34
CA ARG A 28 0.89 -6.85 3.80
C ARG A 28 1.89 -7.21 4.90
N ASN A 29 3.10 -6.68 4.84
CA ASN A 29 4.12 -6.93 5.87
C ASN A 29 3.78 -6.24 7.21
N GLU A 30 3.14 -5.06 7.15
CA GLU A 30 2.74 -4.30 8.35
C GLU A 30 1.41 -4.81 8.96
N ALA A 31 0.53 -5.43 8.16
CA ALA A 31 -0.79 -5.88 8.60
C ALA A 31 -0.78 -6.82 9.83
N PRO A 32 0.13 -7.82 9.95
CA PRO A 32 0.21 -8.66 11.14
C PRO A 32 0.52 -7.86 12.43
N GLY A 33 1.30 -6.79 12.34
CA GLY A 33 1.66 -5.93 13.47
C GLY A 33 0.46 -5.25 14.13
N ILE A 34 -0.63 -5.09 13.39
CA ILE A 34 -1.92 -4.55 13.89
C ILE A 34 -3.02 -5.60 13.97
N GLY A 35 -2.70 -6.89 13.82
CA GLY A 35 -3.67 -7.99 13.90
C GLY A 35 -4.62 -8.09 12.71
N ALA A 36 -4.24 -7.56 11.55
CA ALA A 36 -4.97 -7.72 10.29
C ALA A 36 -4.34 -8.85 9.44
N ASP A 37 -5.16 -9.56 8.68
CA ASP A 37 -4.75 -10.64 7.77
C ASP A 37 -5.05 -10.30 6.30
N THR A 38 -5.83 -9.26 6.06
CA THR A 38 -6.29 -8.84 4.73
C THR A 38 -6.06 -7.33 4.58
N VAL A 39 -5.53 -6.91 3.42
CA VAL A 39 -5.39 -5.49 3.06
C VAL A 39 -6.06 -5.20 1.73
N GLU A 40 -6.70 -4.04 1.63
CA GLU A 40 -7.41 -3.60 0.42
C GLU A 40 -7.07 -2.15 0.09
N ALA A 41 -6.75 -1.87 -1.17
CA ALA A 41 -6.48 -0.51 -1.63
C ALA A 41 -7.77 0.31 -1.66
N LEU A 42 -7.79 1.46 -0.98
CA LEU A 42 -8.97 2.32 -0.87
C LEU A 42 -9.20 3.23 -2.08
N GLY A 43 -8.35 3.14 -3.10
CA GLY A 43 -8.40 3.99 -4.29
C GLY A 43 -7.07 3.95 -5.06
N PRO A 44 -6.93 4.73 -6.14
CA PRO A 44 -5.67 4.87 -6.85
C PRO A 44 -4.62 5.61 -5.99
N PRO A 45 -3.32 5.37 -6.23
CA PRO A 45 -2.26 6.10 -5.54
C PRO A 45 -2.30 7.57 -5.96
N ALA A 46 -2.10 8.47 -4.99
CA ALA A 46 -2.08 9.92 -5.22
C ALA A 46 -0.86 10.52 -4.53
N ASN A 47 -0.11 11.37 -5.25
CA ASN A 47 1.08 12.06 -4.73
C ASN A 47 2.13 11.12 -4.09
N GLY A 48 2.33 9.93 -4.67
CA GLY A 48 3.29 8.94 -4.14
C GLY A 48 2.79 8.14 -2.93
N GLU A 49 1.56 8.38 -2.47
CA GLU A 49 0.96 7.69 -1.33
C GLU A 49 -0.20 6.77 -1.76
N GLN A 50 -0.35 5.65 -1.06
CA GLN A 50 -1.47 4.73 -1.22
C GLN A 50 -2.09 4.39 0.13
N ARG A 51 -3.41 4.57 0.22
CA ARG A 51 -4.17 4.21 1.41
C ARG A 51 -4.68 2.78 1.31
N TYR A 52 -4.52 2.02 2.40
CA TYR A 52 -5.03 0.66 2.53
C TYR A 52 -5.96 0.52 3.74
N ALA A 53 -7.11 -0.11 3.52
CA ALA A 53 -7.86 -0.72 4.61
C ALA A 53 -7.16 -2.00 5.05
N ALA A 54 -7.21 -2.29 6.34
CA ALA A 54 -6.67 -3.51 6.91
C ALA A 54 -7.78 -4.17 7.72
N TRP A 55 -8.05 -5.43 7.39
CA TRP A 55 -9.15 -6.21 7.93
C TRP A 55 -8.60 -7.47 8.60
N ARG A 56 -9.31 -7.92 9.63
CA ARG A 56 -9.11 -9.23 10.22
C ARG A 56 -10.28 -10.11 9.81
N CYS A 57 -10.06 -10.96 8.83
CA CYS A 57 -11.05 -11.89 8.34
C CYS A 57 -10.95 -13.17 9.17
N SER A 58 -11.95 -13.42 10.03
CA SER A 58 -12.14 -14.78 10.56
C SER A 58 -12.50 -15.69 9.39
N ARG A 59 -11.61 -16.65 9.11
CA ARG A 59 -11.74 -17.62 8.02
C ARG A 59 -13.07 -18.38 8.06
#